data_AF-A0A966UKK7-F1
#
_entry.id   AF-A0A966UKK7-F1
#
_cell.length_a   1.000
_cell.length_b   1.000
_cell.length_c   1.000
_cell.angle_alpha   90.00
_cell.angle_beta   90.00
_cell.angle_gamma   90.00
#
_symmetry.space_group_name_H-M   'P 1'
#
loop_
_entity.id
_entity.type
_entity.pdbx_description
1 polymer ?
#
loop_
_entity_poly.entity_id
_entity_poly.type
_entity_poly.pdbx_seq_one_letter_code
_entity_poly.pdbx_strand_id
1 'polypeptide(L)'
;MLAVIALTGALVHFIVARVPVAVARDLSRSVHEVSLWLAWLVAAVATAGSLYFSEIADYVPCRLCWFQRVCMYPLAGILLVAAIRRDRNVRWYALPLLVAGISVSTYHYIIEWRPSWGDGACGVGPSCTDVWFRRMGFVTLAFMALCGFLAIVALLFVNPRNSSERKST
;
A
#
# COMPACT_ATOMS: atom_id res chain seq x y z
N MET A 1 -1.73 -21.33 -9.75
CA MET A 1 -1.72 -19.90 -9.32
C MET A 1 -2.83 -19.09 -9.99
N LEU A 2 -3.00 -19.12 -11.31
CA LEU A 2 -4.14 -18.48 -12.01
C LEU A 2 -5.51 -18.95 -11.48
N ALA A 3 -5.67 -20.25 -11.21
CA ALA A 3 -6.90 -20.81 -10.64
C ALA A 3 -7.23 -20.26 -9.25
N VAL A 4 -6.22 -20.02 -8.41
CA VAL A 4 -6.42 -19.47 -7.05
C VAL A 4 -6.84 -18.01 -7.13
N ILE A 5 -6.18 -17.22 -7.99
CA ILE A 5 -6.54 -15.80 -8.22
C ILE A 5 -7.94 -15.68 -8.83
N ALA A 6 -8.29 -16.56 -9.76
CA ALA A 6 -9.62 -16.61 -10.37
C ALA A 6 -10.70 -17.02 -9.35
N LEU A 7 -10.43 -18.02 -8.49
CA LEU A 7 -11.34 -18.45 -7.44
C LEU A 7 -11.52 -17.37 -6.36
N THR A 8 -10.44 -16.74 -5.90
CA THR A 8 -10.54 -15.64 -4.94
C THR A 8 -11.22 -14.44 -5.55
N GLY A 9 -10.95 -14.14 -6.82
CA GLY A 9 -11.59 -13.05 -7.56
C GLY A 9 -13.08 -13.28 -7.77
N ALA A 10 -13.47 -14.50 -8.15
CA ALA A 10 -14.87 -14.89 -8.30
C ALA A 10 -15.60 -14.92 -6.95
N LEU A 11 -14.94 -15.39 -5.89
CA LEU A 11 -15.48 -15.38 -4.53
C LEU A 11 -15.70 -13.95 -4.02
N VAL A 12 -14.70 -13.08 -4.20
CA VAL A 12 -14.80 -11.66 -3.83
C VAL A 12 -15.90 -10.97 -4.65
N HIS A 13 -15.95 -11.20 -5.97
CA HIS A 13 -16.99 -10.62 -6.82
C HIS A 13 -18.39 -11.14 -6.44
N PHE A 14 -18.51 -12.43 -6.12
CA PHE A 14 -19.77 -13.03 -5.68
C PHE A 14 -20.22 -12.46 -4.33
N ILE A 15 -19.31 -12.33 -3.37
CA ILE A 15 -19.59 -11.70 -2.07
C ILE A 15 -20.01 -10.25 -2.27
N VAL A 16 -19.22 -9.45 -3.01
CA VAL A 16 -19.52 -8.03 -3.27
C VAL A 16 -20.85 -7.85 -4.01
N ALA A 17 -21.16 -8.71 -4.99
CA ALA A 17 -22.43 -8.69 -5.72
C ALA A 17 -23.64 -9.05 -4.84
N ARG A 18 -23.42 -9.73 -3.70
CA ARG A 18 -24.45 -10.11 -2.74
C ARG A 18 -24.52 -9.20 -1.52
N VAL A 19 -23.55 -8.29 -1.32
CA VAL A 19 -23.61 -7.30 -0.25
C VAL A 19 -24.70 -6.28 -0.58
N PRO A 20 -25.70 -6.08 0.30
CA PRO A 20 -26.71 -5.06 0.09
C PRO A 20 -26.05 -3.70 -0.05
N VAL A 21 -26.46 -2.91 -1.05
CA VAL A 21 -25.93 -1.56 -1.28
C VAL A 21 -26.06 -0.67 -0.03
N ALA A 22 -27.03 -0.95 0.84
CA ALA A 22 -27.16 -0.33 2.16
C ALA A 22 -25.98 -0.68 3.09
N VAL A 23 -25.63 -1.97 3.22
CA VAL A 23 -24.49 -2.43 4.02
C VAL A 23 -23.16 -1.92 3.46
N ALA A 24 -22.99 -1.93 2.13
CA ALA A 24 -21.80 -1.36 1.50
C ALA A 24 -21.67 0.16 1.76
N ARG A 25 -22.80 0.88 1.83
CA ARG A 25 -22.84 2.32 2.11
C ARG A 25 -22.57 2.64 3.57
N ASP A 26 -23.16 1.89 4.49
CA ASP A 26 -22.91 2.04 5.93
C ASP A 26 -21.45 1.70 6.26
N LEU A 27 -20.91 0.63 5.67
CA LEU A 27 -19.48 0.31 5.77
C LEU A 27 -18.63 1.46 5.20
N SER A 28 -18.97 2.02 4.04
CA SER A 28 -18.20 3.12 3.44
C SER A 28 -18.20 4.38 4.31
N ARG A 29 -19.30 4.66 5.04
CA ARG A 29 -19.40 5.79 5.97
C ARG A 29 -18.55 5.55 7.21
N SER A 30 -18.69 4.39 7.85
CA SER A 30 -17.87 4.01 9.01
C SER A 30 -16.38 4.00 8.65
N VAL A 31 -16.01 3.42 7.51
CA VAL A 31 -14.63 3.42 7.00
C VAL A 31 -14.16 4.85 6.73
N HIS A 32 -15.00 5.72 6.17
CA HIS A 32 -14.62 7.11 5.93
C HIS A 32 -14.28 7.84 7.24
N GLU A 33 -15.05 7.64 8.31
CA GLU A 33 -14.79 8.25 9.63
C GLU A 33 -13.46 7.80 10.24
N VAL A 34 -13.11 6.52 10.09
CA VAL A 34 -11.84 5.97 10.62
C VAL A 34 -10.70 5.92 9.59
N SER A 35 -10.93 6.39 8.37
CA SER A 35 -10.01 6.18 7.24
C SER A 35 -8.62 6.79 7.46
N LEU A 36 -8.54 7.94 8.13
CA LEU A 36 -7.25 8.55 8.48
C LEU A 36 -6.48 7.71 9.49
N TRP A 37 -7.16 7.15 10.50
CA TRP A 37 -6.56 6.23 11.47
C TRP A 37 -6.13 4.92 10.82
N LEU A 38 -6.94 4.38 9.91
CA LEU A 38 -6.57 3.20 9.14
C LEU A 38 -5.36 3.47 8.22
N ALA A 39 -5.32 4.62 7.55
CA ALA A 39 -4.20 5.00 6.68
C ALA A 39 -2.90 5.15 7.50
N TRP A 40 -2.99 5.79 8.66
CA TRP A 40 -1.88 5.85 9.61
C TRP A 40 -1.43 4.47 10.06
N LEU A 41 -2.37 3.60 10.45
CA LEU A 41 -2.06 2.24 10.92
C LEU A 41 -1.31 1.45 9.84
N VAL A 42 -1.74 1.52 8.58
CA VAL A 42 -1.05 0.88 7.45
C VAL A 42 0.39 1.40 7.32
N ALA A 43 0.59 2.73 7.35
CA ALA A 43 1.92 3.33 7.26
C ALA A 43 2.81 2.97 8.45
N ALA A 44 2.25 2.94 9.67
CA ALA A 44 2.96 2.58 10.90
C ALA A 44 3.39 1.11 10.89
N VAL A 45 2.49 0.19 10.51
CA VAL A 45 2.80 -1.24 10.39
C VAL A 45 3.81 -1.49 9.28
N ALA A 46 3.72 -0.80 8.14
CA ALA A 46 4.71 -0.91 7.07
C ALA A 46 6.10 -0.42 7.52
N THR A 47 6.15 0.68 8.27
CA THR A 47 7.39 1.23 8.84
C THR A 47 7.99 0.29 9.88
N ALA A 48 7.17 -0.19 10.82
CA ALA A 48 7.60 -1.13 11.85
C ALA A 48 8.07 -2.46 11.24
N GLY A 49 7.35 -2.99 10.25
CA GLY A 49 7.76 -4.19 9.51
C GLY A 49 9.09 -3.99 8.79
N SER A 50 9.28 -2.84 8.11
CA SER A 50 10.55 -2.52 7.46
C SER A 50 11.72 -2.43 8.44
N LEU A 51 11.51 -1.92 9.65
CA LEU A 51 12.53 -1.89 10.70
C LEU A 51 12.80 -3.28 11.27
N TYR A 52 11.76 -4.07 11.50
CA TYR A 52 11.89 -5.44 12.00
C TYR A 52 12.73 -6.31 11.06
N PHE A 53 12.50 -6.23 9.75
CA PHE A 53 13.30 -6.98 8.78
C PHE A 53 14.77 -6.52 8.74
N SER A 54 15.03 -5.23 8.94
CA SER A 54 16.39 -4.67 8.90
C SER A 54 17.20 -5.00 10.16
N GLU A 55 16.59 -4.90 11.34
CA GLU A 55 17.31 -4.98 12.63
C GLU A 55 17.25 -6.35 13.29
N ILE A 56 16.21 -7.15 13.01
CA ILE A 56 16.01 -8.47 13.66
C ILE A 56 16.25 -9.61 12.68
N ALA A 57 15.85 -9.45 11.41
CA ALA A 57 16.07 -10.47 10.38
C ALA A 57 17.37 -10.25 9.58
N ASP A 58 18.15 -9.21 9.91
CA ASP A 58 19.42 -8.82 9.26
C ASP A 58 19.32 -8.66 7.72
N TYR A 59 18.15 -8.27 7.21
CA TYR A 59 17.96 -8.01 5.79
C TYR A 59 18.47 -6.62 5.43
N VAL A 60 19.68 -6.58 4.88
CA VAL A 60 20.30 -5.33 4.42
C VAL A 60 19.47 -4.74 3.27
N PRO A 61 18.95 -3.50 3.40
CA PRO A 61 18.14 -2.89 2.36
C PRO A 61 18.98 -2.55 1.13
N CYS A 62 18.49 -2.91 -0.06
CA CYS A 62 19.06 -2.45 -1.32
C CYS A 62 18.74 -0.96 -1.55
N ARG A 63 19.35 -0.36 -2.58
CA ARG A 63 19.14 1.06 -2.92
C ARG A 63 17.66 1.41 -3.18
N LEU A 64 16.92 0.55 -3.88
CA LEU A 64 15.49 0.79 -4.14
C LEU A 64 14.64 0.65 -2.86
N CYS A 65 14.92 -0.35 -2.01
CA CYS A 65 14.29 -0.45 -0.68
C CYS A 65 14.50 0.81 0.16
N TRP A 66 15.70 1.41 0.09
CA TRP A 66 15.99 2.66 0.80
C TRP A 66 15.10 3.80 0.31
N PHE A 67 14.91 3.96 -1.01
CA PHE A 67 13.97 4.95 -1.55
C PHE A 67 12.53 4.69 -1.13
N GLN A 68 12.09 3.42 -1.06
CA GLN A 68 10.76 3.09 -0.53
C GLN A 68 10.61 3.50 0.94
N ARG A 69 11.64 3.29 1.78
CA ARG A 69 11.66 3.72 3.19
C ARG A 69 11.56 5.24 3.32
N VAL A 70 12.31 5.99 2.50
CA VAL A 70 12.25 7.46 2.48
C VAL A 70 10.85 7.96 2.13
N CYS A 71 10.09 7.24 1.30
CA CYS A 71 8.70 7.60 1.00
C CYS A 71 7.74 7.21 2.14
N MET A 72 7.89 6.02 2.72
CA MET A 72 6.94 5.47 3.70
C MET A 72 7.10 6.06 5.12
N TYR A 73 8.34 6.29 5.58
CA TYR A 73 8.59 6.68 6.97
C TYR A 73 8.02 8.06 7.31
N PRO A 74 8.19 9.10 6.46
CA PRO A 74 7.54 10.39 6.69
C PRO A 74 6.02 10.32 6.64
N LEU A 75 5.45 9.45 5.78
CA LEU A 75 4.01 9.23 5.70
C LEU A 75 3.42 8.74 7.02
N ALA A 76 4.13 7.87 7.75
CA ALA A 76 3.68 7.43 9.08
C ALA A 76 3.52 8.61 10.06
N GLY A 77 4.44 9.58 10.05
CA GLY A 77 4.34 10.79 10.87
C GLY A 77 3.25 11.75 10.40
N ILE A 78 3.21 12.03 9.09
CA ILE A 78 2.25 12.97 8.50
C ILE A 78 0.82 12.48 8.69
N LEU A 79 0.57 11.19 8.46
CA LEU A 79 -0.77 10.60 8.62
C LEU A 79 -1.19 10.53 10.09
N LEU A 80 -0.26 10.38 11.04
CA LEU A 80 -0.57 10.44 12.47
C LEU A 80 -1.12 11.82 12.84
N VAL A 81 -0.41 12.88 12.44
CA VAL A 81 -0.83 14.26 12.72
C VAL A 81 -2.17 14.55 12.06
N ALA A 82 -2.36 14.10 10.82
CA ALA A 82 -3.63 14.26 10.12
C ALA A 82 -4.77 13.49 10.79
N ALA A 83 -4.53 12.28 11.31
CA ALA A 83 -5.53 11.51 12.04
C ALA A 83 -5.94 12.19 13.34
N ILE A 84 -4.98 12.74 14.11
CA ILE A 84 -5.25 13.50 15.34
C ILE A 84 -6.03 14.79 15.03
N ARG A 85 -5.61 15.54 14.01
CA ARG A 85 -6.26 16.81 13.63
C ARG A 85 -7.53 16.64 12.80
N ARG A 86 -7.83 15.40 12.37
CA ARG A 86 -8.88 15.08 11.40
C ARG A 86 -8.78 15.92 10.11
N ASP A 87 -7.55 16.25 9.71
CA ASP A 87 -7.31 17.07 8.51
C ASP A 87 -7.27 16.21 7.25
N ARG A 88 -8.32 16.32 6.43
CA ARG A 88 -8.44 15.56 5.18
C ARG A 88 -7.64 16.16 4.03
N ASN A 89 -7.14 17.39 4.15
CA ASN A 89 -6.27 18.00 3.15
C ASN A 89 -4.89 17.35 3.10
N VAL A 90 -4.55 16.50 4.09
CA VAL A 90 -3.33 15.69 4.10
C VAL A 90 -3.10 14.92 2.80
N ARG A 91 -4.16 14.55 2.08
CA ARG A 91 -4.08 13.86 0.79
C ARG A 91 -3.16 14.56 -0.20
N TRP A 92 -3.14 15.90 -0.23
CA TRP A 92 -2.32 16.66 -1.18
C TRP A 92 -0.84 16.67 -0.81
N TYR A 93 -0.53 16.64 0.48
CA TYR A 93 0.85 16.55 0.98
C TYR A 93 1.39 15.12 0.93
N ALA A 94 0.52 14.12 1.11
CA ALA A 94 0.88 12.72 1.01
C ALA A 94 1.04 12.25 -0.44
N LEU A 95 0.31 12.83 -1.40
CA LEU A 95 0.26 12.37 -2.79
C LEU A 95 1.64 12.28 -3.48
N PRO A 96 2.56 13.27 -3.37
CA PRO A 96 3.88 13.15 -4.00
C PRO A 96 4.68 11.96 -3.49
N LEU A 97 4.65 11.72 -2.17
CA LEU A 97 5.33 10.59 -1.54
C LEU A 97 4.69 9.26 -1.92
N LEU A 98 3.35 9.21 -2.01
CA LEU A 98 2.61 8.03 -2.43
C LEU A 98 2.90 7.68 -3.90
N VAL A 99 2.90 8.66 -4.80
CA VAL A 99 3.20 8.44 -6.21
C VAL A 99 4.64 7.96 -6.37
N ALA A 100 5.61 8.63 -5.76
CA ALA A 100 7.01 8.21 -5.79
C ALA A 100 7.19 6.79 -5.22
N GLY A 101 6.59 6.49 -4.08
CA GLY A 101 6.64 5.18 -3.43
C GLY A 101 6.02 4.07 -4.29
N ILE A 102 4.89 4.33 -4.95
CA ILE A 102 4.24 3.39 -5.88
C ILE A 102 5.13 3.15 -7.10
N SER A 103 5.66 4.21 -7.73
CA SER A 103 6.54 4.09 -8.90
C SER A 103 7.79 3.26 -8.57
N VAL A 104 8.47 3.58 -7.47
CA VAL A 104 9.68 2.84 -7.04
C VAL A 104 9.35 1.40 -6.66
N SER A 105 8.26 1.15 -5.94
CA SER A 105 7.85 -0.22 -5.56
C SER A 105 7.45 -1.07 -6.75
N THR A 106 6.77 -0.46 -7.72
CA THR A 106 6.39 -1.14 -8.97
C THR A 106 7.61 -1.52 -9.77
N TYR A 107 8.54 -0.58 -9.96
CA TYR A 107 9.81 -0.85 -10.65
C TYR A 107 10.61 -1.95 -9.94
N HIS A 108 10.73 -1.87 -8.61
CA HIS A 108 11.45 -2.86 -7.83
C HIS A 108 10.84 -4.26 -7.98
N TYR A 109 9.52 -4.38 -7.91
CA TYR A 109 8.84 -5.66 -8.14
C TYR A 109 9.07 -6.23 -9.54
N ILE A 110 9.14 -5.38 -10.57
CA ILE A 110 9.39 -5.82 -11.95
C ILE A 110 10.81 -6.39 -12.09
N ILE A 111 11.82 -5.70 -11.55
CA ILE A 111 13.22 -6.16 -11.67
C ILE A 111 13.50 -7.43 -10.84
N GLU A 112 12.76 -7.67 -9.75
CA GLU A 112 12.79 -8.95 -9.00
C GLU A 112 12.32 -10.14 -9.86
N TRP A 113 11.49 -9.90 -10.87
CA TRP A 113 11.01 -10.92 -11.83
C TRP A 113 11.84 -10.98 -13.11
N ARG A 114 12.46 -9.86 -13.50
CA ARG A 114 13.33 -9.75 -14.68
C ARG A 114 14.68 -9.16 -14.27
N PRO A 115 15.59 -9.97 -13.70
CA PRO A 115 16.88 -9.49 -13.20
C PRO A 115 17.75 -8.83 -14.27
N SER A 116 17.55 -9.15 -15.55
CA SER A 116 18.29 -8.57 -16.68
C SER A 116 18.02 -7.08 -16.91
N TRP A 117 16.99 -6.51 -16.28
CA TRP A 117 16.63 -5.09 -16.38
C TRP A 117 17.14 -4.27 -15.20
N GLY A 118 17.62 -4.94 -14.15
CA GLY A 118 18.24 -4.28 -13.01
C GLY A 118 19.71 -4.00 -13.29
N ASP A 119 20.23 -2.97 -12.63
CA ASP A 119 21.67 -2.83 -12.48
C ASP A 119 22.16 -4.09 -11.75
N GLY A 120 22.91 -4.95 -12.45
CA GLY A 120 23.56 -6.12 -11.86
C GLY A 120 24.47 -5.73 -10.70
N ALA A 121 25.02 -6.73 -10.00
CA ALA A 121 25.80 -6.65 -8.74
C ALA A 121 27.02 -5.69 -8.71
N CYS A 122 27.21 -4.80 -9.68
CA CYS A 122 28.23 -3.75 -9.73
C CYS A 122 27.86 -2.51 -8.88
N GLY A 123 27.39 -2.71 -7.65
CA GLY A 123 27.12 -1.66 -6.67
C GLY A 123 27.65 -2.05 -5.29
N VAL A 124 27.95 -1.06 -4.45
CA VAL A 124 28.32 -1.30 -3.04
C VAL A 124 27.04 -1.61 -2.26
N GLY A 125 26.85 -2.87 -1.87
CA GLY A 125 25.67 -3.35 -1.13
C GLY A 125 24.94 -4.50 -1.84
N PRO A 126 23.81 -4.99 -1.28
CA PRO A 126 23.02 -6.06 -1.88
C PRO A 126 22.31 -5.61 -3.16
N SER A 127 22.16 -6.52 -4.13
CA SER A 127 21.51 -6.19 -5.40
C SER A 127 20.02 -5.93 -5.19
N CYS A 128 19.45 -5.02 -6.00
CA CYS A 128 18.00 -4.79 -6.01
C CYS A 128 17.23 -5.90 -6.74
N THR A 129 17.93 -6.84 -7.38
CA THR A 129 17.32 -8.04 -7.99
C THR A 129 17.24 -9.21 -7.02
N ASP A 130 17.94 -9.13 -5.89
CA ASP A 130 18.02 -10.23 -4.93
C ASP A 130 16.78 -10.27 -4.05
N VAL A 131 16.13 -11.42 -4.01
CA VAL A 131 14.89 -11.62 -3.25
C VAL A 131 15.22 -12.36 -1.96
N TRP A 132 15.36 -11.60 -0.86
CA TRP A 132 15.57 -12.15 0.49
C TRP A 132 14.43 -13.06 0.96
N PHE A 133 13.19 -12.71 0.58
CA PHE A 133 12.00 -13.38 1.04
C PHE A 133 10.95 -13.48 -0.08
N ARG A 134 10.54 -14.71 -0.40
CA ARG A 134 9.46 -14.99 -1.35
C ARG A 134 8.48 -15.97 -0.72
N ARG A 135 7.36 -15.47 -0.19
CA ARG A 135 6.28 -16.32 0.35
C ARG A 135 5.16 -16.46 -0.68
N MET A 136 4.52 -17.63 -0.73
CA MET A 136 3.50 -17.98 -1.75
C MET A 136 3.97 -17.86 -3.22
N GLY A 137 5.27 -17.74 -3.49
CA GLY A 137 5.85 -17.64 -4.83
C GLY A 137 5.79 -16.25 -5.49
N PHE A 138 5.02 -15.32 -4.93
CA PHE A 138 4.83 -13.96 -5.49
C PHE A 138 4.92 -12.82 -4.47
N VAL A 139 4.80 -13.10 -3.17
CA VAL A 139 4.85 -12.07 -2.12
C VAL A 139 6.31 -11.80 -1.78
N THR A 140 6.79 -10.66 -2.26
CA THR A 140 8.12 -10.11 -1.95
C THR A 140 8.00 -8.87 -1.09
N LEU A 141 9.12 -8.39 -0.55
CA LEU A 141 9.18 -7.15 0.22
C LEU A 141 8.70 -5.94 -0.61
N ALA A 142 9.11 -5.85 -1.88
CA ALA A 142 8.65 -4.81 -2.79
C ALA A 142 7.14 -4.86 -3.04
N PHE A 143 6.57 -6.07 -3.18
CA PHE A 143 5.12 -6.25 -3.34
C PHE A 143 4.33 -5.79 -2.10
N MET A 144 4.82 -6.10 -0.89
CA MET A 144 4.19 -5.65 0.35
C MET A 144 4.20 -4.12 0.47
N ALA A 145 5.32 -3.48 0.12
CA ALA A 145 5.41 -2.02 0.09
C ALA A 145 4.43 -1.39 -0.90
N LEU A 146 4.33 -1.96 -2.12
CA LEU A 146 3.36 -1.53 -3.13
C LEU A 146 1.91 -1.60 -2.61
N CYS A 147 1.53 -2.72 -2.01
CA CYS A 147 0.21 -2.89 -1.40
C CYS A 147 -0.04 -1.85 -0.28
N GLY A 148 0.96 -1.55 0.54
CA GLY A 148 0.87 -0.53 1.58
C GLY A 148 0.58 0.86 1.01
N PHE A 149 1.34 1.30 0.01
CA PHE A 149 1.10 2.61 -0.63
C PHE A 149 -0.27 2.68 -1.31
N LEU A 150 -0.68 1.63 -2.03
CA LEU A 150 -2.01 1.56 -2.66
C LEU A 150 -3.15 1.58 -1.64
N ALA A 151 -2.99 0.89 -0.51
CA ALA A 151 -3.97 0.91 0.57
C ALA A 151 -4.10 2.31 1.17
N ILE A 152 -2.99 3.03 1.38
CA ILE A 152 -3.03 4.42 1.87
C ILE A 152 -3.74 5.33 0.86
N VAL A 153 -3.42 5.22 -0.44
CA VAL A 153 -4.13 5.97 -1.50
C VAL A 153 -5.63 5.66 -1.44
N ALA A 154 -6.02 4.38 -1.43
CA ALA A 154 -7.43 4.00 -1.39
C ALA A 154 -8.14 4.61 -0.17
N LEU A 155 -7.53 4.57 1.02
CA LEU A 155 -8.11 5.11 2.25
C LEU A 155 -8.22 6.63 2.26
N LEU A 156 -7.27 7.35 1.66
CA LEU A 156 -7.31 8.81 1.56
C LEU A 156 -8.33 9.30 0.53
N PHE A 157 -8.60 8.52 -0.52
CA PHE A 157 -9.49 8.89 -1.63
C PHE A 157 -10.88 8.21 -1.60
N VAL A 158 -11.16 7.35 -0.61
CA VAL A 158 -12.52 6.88 -0.34
C VAL A 158 -13.41 8.10 -0.10
N ASN A 159 -14.42 8.26 -0.95
CA ASN A 159 -15.47 9.27 -0.82
C ASN A 159 -16.82 8.55 -0.75
N PRO A 160 -17.57 8.64 0.36
CA PRO A 160 -18.90 8.05 0.43
C PRO A 160 -19.80 8.74 -0.59
N ARG A 161 -20.28 8.01 -1.60
CA ARG A 161 -21.19 8.57 -2.63
C ARG A 161 -22.49 9.06 -1.97
N ASN A 162 -22.67 10.38 -1.92
CA ASN A 162 -23.87 11.04 -1.44
C ASN A 162 -25.00 10.77 -2.45
N SER A 163 -26.05 10.07 -2.05
CA SER A 163 -27.25 9.87 -2.89
C SER A 163 -28.24 11.04 -2.81
N SER A 164 -27.78 12.27 -2.57
CA SER A 164 -28.67 13.42 -2.39
C SER A 164 -29.13 14.09 -3.69
N GLU A 165 -28.99 13.42 -4.84
CA GLU A 165 -29.39 13.94 -6.16
C GLU A 165 -30.51 13.13 -6.84
N ARG A 166 -31.39 12.48 -6.05
CA ARG A 166 -32.64 11.91 -6.59
C ARG A 166 -33.83 12.20 -5.66
N LYS A 167 -34.05 13.49 -5.35
CA LYS A 167 -35.30 13.97 -4.74
C LYS A 167 -35.78 15.34 -5.27
N SER A 168 -35.31 15.79 -6.43
CA SER A 168 -35.85 16.99 -7.10
C SER A 168 -36.10 16.76 -8.59
N THR A 169 -37.08 15.92 -8.90
CA THR A 169 -37.95 16.02 -10.09
C THR A 169 -39.19 15.23 -9.79
#